data_AF-A0A7G1KJB7-F1
#
_entry.id   AF-A0A7G1KJB7-F1
#
_cell.length_a   1.000
_cell.length_b   1.000
_cell.length_c   1.000
_cell.angle_alpha   90.00
_cell.angle_beta   90.00
_cell.angle_gamma   90.00
#
_symmetry.space_group_name_H-M   'P 1'
#
loop_
_entity.id
_entity.type
_entity.pdbx_description
1 polymer ?
#
loop_
_entity_poly.entity_id
_entity_poly.type
_entity_poly.pdbx_seq_one_letter_code
_entity_poly.pdbx_strand_id
1 'polypeptide(L)'
;MPGSVLLRRDRDGVVTISPADAPTADDPGLDTLVLEVVGGQLSWRLLTGQRTPAAVLHDPVVAQDWLWAVYGESVAVAVGDGQVGEIPSAPVVLELTDSARRLGYAHWAAHWWPASTIDGIPALDPRVLDQDFAALTEACEMIVDGADALLPHSVSRPVAATRRDYALAAGPAAAEPAGLILATGTTGWDWRLCPPGVLDASESAVTWRLARASGVTTLGVTAVAAPHPGPGVPAHLWPRARVATTAAAIDLTLRPAGDTWRGTAVTDAEDVAGVNIYVPGVGPAHTGIPTPDERHGPAARRRVRDFAVARLRAARRPREPQAAPLLAEIDAATADPDF
;
A
#
# COMPACT_ATOMS: atom_id res chain seq x y z
N MET A 1 -26.59 -7.43 -16.60
CA MET A 1 -26.69 -6.45 -17.70
C MET A 1 -25.31 -6.36 -18.32
N PRO A 2 -25.15 -6.45 -19.65
CA PRO A 2 -23.90 -6.07 -20.28
C PRO A 2 -23.59 -4.63 -19.89
N GLY A 3 -22.37 -4.37 -19.45
CA GLY A 3 -21.91 -3.02 -19.15
C GLY A 3 -21.62 -2.27 -20.45
N SER A 4 -21.42 -0.97 -20.37
CA SER A 4 -20.81 -0.20 -21.45
C SER A 4 -19.47 0.35 -20.98
N VAL A 5 -18.56 0.56 -21.92
CA VAL A 5 -17.27 1.21 -21.69
C VAL A 5 -17.12 2.39 -22.64
N LEU A 6 -16.54 3.46 -22.15
CA LEU A 6 -16.17 4.61 -22.96
C LEU A 6 -14.77 4.41 -23.54
N LEU A 7 -14.68 4.37 -24.86
CA LEU A 7 -13.43 4.28 -25.60
C LEU A 7 -12.95 5.68 -25.98
N ARG A 8 -11.72 6.02 -25.59
CA ARG A 8 -11.05 7.27 -25.95
C ARG A 8 -9.70 6.97 -26.58
N ARG A 9 -9.24 7.84 -27.46
CA ARG A 9 -7.92 7.77 -28.06
C ARG A 9 -7.28 9.15 -28.03
N ASP A 10 -6.03 9.21 -27.59
CA ASP A 10 -5.28 10.47 -27.59
C ASP A 10 -4.52 10.67 -28.91
N ARG A 11 -3.71 11.74 -28.98
CA ARG A 11 -2.93 12.07 -30.17
C ARG A 11 -1.68 11.20 -30.33
N ASP A 12 -1.20 10.61 -29.24
CA ASP A 12 -0.01 9.77 -29.21
C ASP A 12 -0.35 8.30 -29.54
N GLY A 13 -1.64 8.01 -29.74
CA GLY A 13 -2.15 6.72 -30.15
C GLY A 13 -2.55 5.82 -28.98
N VAL A 14 -2.43 6.30 -27.73
CA VAL A 14 -2.84 5.60 -26.51
C VAL A 14 -4.35 5.49 -26.49
N VAL A 15 -4.84 4.30 -26.17
CA VAL A 15 -6.26 4.01 -26.08
C VAL A 15 -6.66 3.83 -24.62
N THR A 16 -7.71 4.53 -24.20
CA THR A 16 -8.28 4.39 -22.85
C THR A 16 -9.65 3.74 -22.96
N ILE A 17 -9.85 2.66 -22.20
CA ILE A 17 -11.14 1.99 -22.03
C ILE A 17 -11.61 2.30 -20.61
N SER A 18 -12.71 3.05 -20.46
CA SER A 18 -13.20 3.49 -19.15
C SER A 18 -14.64 3.02 -18.90
N PRO A 19 -14.85 2.03 -18.03
CA PRO A 19 -16.15 1.82 -17.39
C PRO A 19 -16.55 3.05 -16.57
N ALA A 20 -17.85 3.29 -16.40
CA ALA A 20 -18.38 4.48 -15.71
C ALA A 20 -17.79 4.74 -14.30
N ASP A 21 -17.34 3.69 -13.60
CA ASP A 21 -16.87 3.76 -12.20
C ASP A 21 -15.38 3.41 -12.00
N ALA A 22 -14.60 3.20 -13.07
CA ALA A 22 -13.21 2.77 -12.96
C ALA A 22 -12.22 3.94 -12.87
N PRO A 23 -11.12 3.82 -12.11
CA PRO A 23 -10.05 4.80 -12.13
C PRO A 23 -9.16 4.57 -13.36
N THR A 24 -8.76 5.63 -14.06
CA THR A 24 -7.64 5.55 -15.00
C THR A 24 -6.32 5.72 -14.24
N ALA A 25 -5.29 4.97 -14.63
CA ALA A 25 -4.08 4.73 -13.85
C ALA A 25 -3.05 5.89 -13.85
N ASP A 26 -3.39 7.08 -14.33
CA ASP A 26 -2.42 8.19 -14.46
C ASP A 26 -1.87 8.67 -13.10
N ASP A 27 -2.58 8.42 -12.00
CA ASP A 27 -2.11 8.60 -10.62
C ASP A 27 -2.88 7.63 -9.68
N PRO A 28 -2.39 6.39 -9.50
CA PRO A 28 -3.11 5.37 -8.75
C PRO A 28 -3.07 5.70 -7.26
N GLY A 29 -4.24 6.00 -6.70
CA GLY A 29 -4.40 6.22 -5.28
C GLY A 29 -4.24 4.96 -4.45
N LEU A 30 -4.18 5.12 -3.12
CA LEU A 30 -4.16 4.00 -2.15
C LEU A 30 -5.33 3.00 -2.30
N ASP A 31 -6.40 3.39 -3.00
CA ASP A 31 -7.58 2.59 -3.27
C ASP A 31 -7.65 2.07 -4.73
N THR A 32 -6.53 2.06 -5.45
CA THR A 32 -6.47 1.62 -6.85
C THR A 32 -5.62 0.36 -6.99
N LEU A 33 -6.20 -0.66 -7.62
CA LEU A 33 -5.49 -1.86 -8.08
C LEU A 33 -4.96 -1.57 -9.48
N VAL A 34 -3.71 -1.93 -9.75
CA VAL A 34 -3.11 -1.81 -11.08
C VAL A 34 -2.48 -3.17 -11.43
N LEU A 35 -2.64 -3.58 -12.68
CA LEU A 35 -1.99 -4.76 -13.25
C LEU A 35 -1.40 -4.38 -14.60
N GLU A 36 -0.09 -4.59 -14.77
CA GLU A 36 0.57 -4.49 -16.06
C GLU A 36 0.21 -5.70 -16.92
N VAL A 37 -0.11 -5.45 -18.18
CA VAL A 37 -0.54 -6.47 -19.14
C VAL A 37 0.15 -6.23 -20.47
N VAL A 38 0.20 -7.26 -21.31
CA VAL A 38 0.76 -7.21 -22.65
C VAL A 38 0.08 -6.08 -23.46
N GLY A 39 0.85 -5.04 -23.78
CA GLY A 39 0.38 -3.87 -24.53
C GLY A 39 -0.34 -2.79 -23.70
N GLY A 40 -0.41 -2.89 -22.38
CA GLY A 40 -1.06 -1.87 -21.56
C GLY A 40 -1.11 -2.14 -20.05
N GLN A 41 -2.10 -1.54 -19.40
CA GLN A 41 -2.35 -1.69 -17.97
C GLN A 41 -3.85 -1.72 -17.69
N LEU A 42 -4.23 -2.52 -16.70
CA LEU A 42 -5.59 -2.64 -16.19
C LEU A 42 -5.69 -2.03 -14.80
N SER A 43 -6.81 -1.37 -14.49
CA SER A 43 -7.03 -0.74 -13.20
C SER A 43 -8.45 -0.93 -12.66
N TRP A 44 -8.55 -1.09 -11.34
CA TRP A 44 -9.81 -1.24 -10.60
C TRP A 44 -9.79 -0.37 -9.35
N ARG A 45 -10.97 0.02 -8.84
CA ARG A 45 -11.06 0.49 -7.46
C ARG A 45 -11.03 -0.70 -6.49
N LEU A 46 -10.17 -0.61 -5.48
CA LEU A 46 -10.06 -1.57 -4.37
C LEU A 46 -11.40 -1.74 -3.64
N LEU A 47 -12.01 -0.61 -3.28
CA LEU A 47 -13.17 -0.56 -2.39
C LEU A 47 -14.51 -0.75 -3.11
N THR A 48 -14.49 -0.96 -4.43
CA THR A 48 -15.71 -1.22 -5.20
C THR A 48 -15.72 -2.65 -5.74
N GLY A 49 -16.91 -3.22 -5.90
CA GLY A 49 -17.13 -4.53 -6.52
C GLY A 49 -17.00 -4.52 -8.05
N GLN A 50 -16.30 -3.54 -8.64
CA GLN A 50 -16.17 -3.37 -10.08
C GLN A 50 -15.51 -4.57 -10.77
N ARG A 51 -16.25 -5.28 -11.62
CA ARG A 51 -15.68 -6.43 -12.33
C ARG A 51 -14.86 -6.03 -13.54
N THR A 52 -15.41 -5.15 -14.38
CA THR A 52 -14.74 -4.67 -15.59
C THR A 52 -13.66 -3.65 -15.26
N PRO A 53 -12.37 -3.90 -15.60
CA PRO A 53 -11.29 -2.93 -15.39
C PRO A 53 -11.43 -1.70 -16.29
N ALA A 54 -10.85 -0.58 -15.89
CA ALA A 54 -10.35 0.40 -16.85
C ALA A 54 -9.06 -0.12 -17.50
N ALA A 55 -8.79 0.28 -18.74
CA ALA A 55 -7.52 0.01 -19.39
C ALA A 55 -6.90 1.28 -19.95
N VAL A 56 -5.56 1.34 -19.90
CA VAL A 56 -4.75 2.26 -20.71
C VAL A 56 -3.84 1.38 -21.57
N LEU A 57 -4.02 1.44 -22.89
CA LEU A 57 -3.30 0.63 -23.86
C LEU A 57 -2.25 1.50 -24.56
N HIS A 58 -0.99 1.18 -24.32
CA HIS A 58 0.15 1.84 -24.95
C HIS A 58 0.50 1.19 -26.31
N ASP A 59 0.23 -0.11 -26.44
CA ASP A 59 0.28 -0.84 -27.71
C ASP A 59 -1.06 -1.54 -27.94
N PRO A 60 -2.05 -0.85 -28.54
CA PRO A 60 -3.36 -1.43 -28.79
C PRO A 60 -3.33 -2.54 -29.84
N VAL A 61 -2.25 -2.68 -30.63
CA VAL A 61 -2.11 -3.78 -31.61
C VAL A 61 -1.78 -5.06 -30.87
N VAL A 62 -0.78 -5.01 -29.99
CA VAL A 62 -0.37 -6.16 -29.17
C VAL A 62 -1.47 -6.56 -28.17
N ALA A 63 -2.22 -5.59 -27.63
CA ALA A 63 -3.35 -5.89 -26.74
C ALA A 63 -4.52 -6.65 -27.42
N GLN A 64 -4.60 -6.68 -28.75
CA GLN A 64 -5.70 -7.37 -29.46
C GLN A 64 -5.79 -8.86 -29.13
N ASP A 65 -4.69 -9.49 -28.74
CA ASP A 65 -4.65 -10.93 -28.44
C ASP A 65 -5.56 -11.32 -27.26
N TRP A 66 -5.83 -10.37 -26.34
CA TRP A 66 -6.63 -10.63 -25.15
C TRP A 66 -7.84 -9.71 -24.95
N LEU A 67 -7.95 -8.57 -25.64
CA LEU A 67 -9.03 -7.59 -25.42
C LEU A 67 -10.43 -8.20 -25.51
N TRP A 68 -10.64 -9.13 -26.44
CA TRP A 68 -11.91 -9.82 -26.63
C TRP A 68 -12.31 -10.66 -25.40
N ALA A 69 -11.34 -11.21 -24.66
CA ALA A 69 -11.59 -12.04 -23.50
C ALA A 69 -12.08 -11.21 -22.30
N VAL A 70 -11.47 -10.02 -22.10
CA VAL A 70 -11.73 -9.14 -20.95
C VAL A 70 -12.90 -8.18 -21.18
N TYR A 71 -13.04 -7.63 -22.39
CA TYR A 71 -14.04 -6.61 -22.69
C TYR A 71 -15.16 -7.06 -23.63
N GLY A 72 -14.94 -8.16 -24.36
CA GLY A 72 -15.83 -8.67 -25.40
C GLY A 72 -15.40 -8.26 -26.81
N GLU A 73 -15.91 -9.00 -27.80
CA GLU A 73 -15.60 -8.83 -29.21
C GLU A 73 -15.87 -7.42 -29.73
N SER A 74 -17.02 -6.82 -29.36
CA SER A 74 -17.39 -5.47 -29.79
C SER A 74 -16.35 -4.41 -29.42
N VAL A 75 -15.74 -4.54 -28.24
CA VAL A 75 -14.70 -3.61 -27.77
C VAL A 75 -13.39 -3.87 -28.52
N ALA A 76 -13.00 -5.14 -28.70
CA ALA A 76 -11.79 -5.48 -29.45
C ALA A 76 -11.84 -4.95 -30.90
N VAL A 77 -12.97 -5.15 -31.60
CA VAL A 77 -13.21 -4.61 -32.95
C VAL A 77 -13.17 -3.09 -32.96
N ALA A 78 -13.86 -2.42 -32.01
CA ALA A 78 -13.86 -0.96 -31.93
C ALA A 78 -12.44 -0.39 -31.72
N VAL A 79 -11.61 -1.04 -30.90
CA VAL A 79 -10.20 -0.67 -30.70
C VAL A 79 -9.40 -0.86 -31.99
N GLY A 80 -9.58 -1.99 -32.69
CA GLY A 80 -8.90 -2.31 -33.94
C GLY A 80 -9.24 -1.34 -35.07
N ASP A 81 -10.51 -0.95 -35.17
CA ASP A 81 -11.02 0.03 -36.16
C ASP A 81 -10.71 1.48 -35.77
N GLY A 82 -10.13 1.72 -34.58
CA GLY A 82 -9.84 3.05 -34.08
C GLY A 82 -11.08 3.89 -33.78
N GLN A 83 -12.19 3.25 -33.43
CA GLN A 83 -13.42 3.93 -33.03
C GLN A 83 -13.25 4.64 -31.67
N VAL A 84 -14.17 5.56 -31.38
CA VAL A 84 -14.27 6.24 -30.08
C VAL A 84 -15.74 6.38 -29.71
N GLY A 85 -16.05 6.39 -28.43
CA GLY A 85 -17.43 6.49 -27.93
C GLY A 85 -17.81 5.34 -27.01
N GLU A 86 -19.10 5.23 -26.74
CA GLU A 86 -19.64 4.20 -25.84
C GLU A 86 -19.85 2.89 -26.60
N ILE A 87 -19.19 1.83 -26.13
CA ILE A 87 -19.23 0.50 -26.73
C ILE A 87 -19.82 -0.50 -25.72
N PRO A 88 -20.76 -1.37 -26.11
CA PRO A 88 -21.23 -2.45 -25.25
C PRO A 88 -20.07 -3.40 -24.90
N SER A 89 -19.89 -3.65 -23.61
CA SER A 89 -18.89 -4.57 -23.09
C SER A 89 -19.56 -5.81 -22.51
N ALA A 90 -19.08 -6.97 -22.95
CA ALA A 90 -19.51 -8.28 -22.50
C ALA A 90 -18.28 -9.18 -22.36
N PRO A 91 -17.63 -9.19 -21.18
CA PRO A 91 -16.49 -10.05 -20.91
C PRO A 91 -16.83 -11.51 -21.21
N VAL A 92 -15.96 -12.19 -21.96
CA VAL A 92 -16.20 -13.57 -22.42
C VAL A 92 -15.60 -14.58 -21.44
N VAL A 93 -14.41 -14.29 -20.90
CA VAL A 93 -13.69 -15.19 -20.01
C VAL A 93 -13.70 -14.63 -18.59
N LEU A 94 -14.77 -14.92 -17.85
CA LEU A 94 -14.99 -14.36 -16.51
C LEU A 94 -13.91 -14.80 -15.50
N GLU A 95 -13.47 -16.06 -15.56
CA GLU A 95 -12.41 -16.59 -14.68
C GLU A 95 -11.08 -15.86 -14.86
N LEU A 96 -10.74 -15.48 -16.10
CA LEU A 96 -9.55 -14.67 -16.40
C LEU A 96 -9.70 -13.26 -15.82
N THR A 97 -10.88 -12.66 -15.94
CA THR A 97 -11.14 -11.30 -15.40
C THR A 97 -11.07 -11.30 -13.87
N ASP A 98 -11.62 -12.33 -13.23
CA ASP A 98 -11.55 -12.51 -11.78
C ASP A 98 -10.11 -12.77 -11.32
N SER A 99 -9.35 -13.61 -12.04
CA SER A 99 -7.93 -13.89 -11.75
C SER A 99 -7.07 -12.64 -11.94
N ALA A 100 -7.28 -11.86 -13.00
CA ALA A 100 -6.58 -10.61 -13.26
C ALA A 100 -6.83 -9.59 -12.14
N ARG A 101 -8.10 -9.43 -11.71
CA ARG A 101 -8.42 -8.56 -10.58
C ARG A 101 -7.76 -9.05 -9.29
N ARG A 102 -7.74 -10.36 -9.04
CA ARG A 102 -7.07 -10.95 -7.87
C ARG A 102 -5.55 -10.75 -7.92
N LEU A 103 -4.93 -10.84 -9.09
CA LEU A 103 -3.51 -10.57 -9.29
C LEU A 103 -3.19 -9.09 -9.02
N GLY A 104 -3.97 -8.16 -9.59
CA GLY A 104 -3.85 -6.73 -9.29
C GLY A 104 -4.08 -6.42 -7.79
N TYR A 105 -4.97 -7.16 -7.12
CA TYR A 105 -5.14 -7.09 -5.67
C TYR A 105 -3.93 -7.60 -4.89
N ALA A 106 -3.30 -8.71 -5.31
CA ALA A 106 -2.09 -9.21 -4.69
C ALA A 106 -0.93 -8.20 -4.81
N HIS A 107 -0.76 -7.56 -5.98
CA HIS A 107 0.21 -6.46 -6.16
C HIS A 107 -0.10 -5.29 -5.24
N TRP A 108 -1.37 -4.87 -5.16
CA TRP A 108 -1.77 -3.83 -4.22
C TRP A 108 -1.46 -4.22 -2.77
N ALA A 109 -1.73 -5.46 -2.36
CA ALA A 109 -1.47 -5.92 -1.00
C ALA A 109 0.03 -5.94 -0.68
N ALA A 110 0.87 -6.35 -1.63
CA ALA A 110 2.33 -6.28 -1.46
C ALA A 110 2.84 -4.85 -1.19
N HIS A 111 2.17 -3.83 -1.73
CA HIS A 111 2.61 -2.44 -1.64
C HIS A 111 1.90 -1.61 -0.58
N TRP A 112 0.62 -1.90 -0.30
CA TRP A 112 -0.27 -1.02 0.46
C TRP A 112 -1.04 -1.75 1.56
N TRP A 113 -0.78 -3.04 1.81
CA TRP A 113 -1.43 -3.74 2.91
C TRP A 113 -1.14 -3.02 4.24
N PRO A 114 -2.18 -2.58 4.98
CA PRO A 114 -2.00 -1.65 6.07
C PRO A 114 -1.70 -2.39 7.38
N ALA A 115 -0.58 -3.11 7.41
CA ALA A 115 -0.15 -3.86 8.58
C ALA A 115 0.03 -2.93 9.79
N SER A 116 -0.59 -3.28 10.91
CA SER A 116 -0.71 -2.43 12.08
C SER A 116 -0.82 -3.29 13.34
N THR A 117 0.19 -3.23 14.20
CA THR A 117 0.13 -3.82 15.54
C THR A 117 -0.87 -3.07 16.40
N ILE A 118 -1.01 -1.75 16.21
CA ILE A 118 -1.95 -0.90 16.97
C ILE A 118 -3.41 -1.26 16.66
N ASP A 119 -3.72 -1.47 15.38
CA ASP A 119 -5.09 -1.73 14.92
C ASP A 119 -5.40 -3.23 14.77
N GLY A 120 -4.47 -4.12 15.15
CA GLY A 120 -4.64 -5.58 15.06
C GLY A 120 -4.74 -6.11 13.62
N ILE A 121 -3.98 -5.52 12.70
CA ILE A 121 -3.89 -5.94 11.30
C ILE A 121 -2.54 -6.65 11.09
N PRO A 122 -2.49 -7.99 11.10
CA PRO A 122 -1.24 -8.72 10.87
C PRO A 122 -0.66 -8.42 9.49
N ALA A 123 0.68 -8.50 9.38
CA ALA A 123 1.36 -8.45 8.11
C ALA A 123 1.11 -9.73 7.31
N LEU A 124 1.03 -9.60 5.98
CA LEU A 124 1.01 -10.74 5.08
C LEU A 124 2.42 -11.32 4.95
N ASP A 125 2.58 -12.63 5.08
CA ASP A 125 3.88 -13.27 4.85
C ASP A 125 4.25 -13.15 3.36
N PRO A 126 5.37 -12.48 3.01
CA PRO A 126 5.80 -12.34 1.62
C PRO A 126 5.98 -13.69 0.90
N ARG A 127 6.41 -14.74 1.61
CA ARG A 127 6.63 -16.07 1.01
C ARG A 127 5.32 -16.75 0.61
N VAL A 128 4.24 -16.47 1.33
CA VAL A 128 2.90 -16.98 1.00
C VAL A 128 2.30 -16.12 -0.11
N LEU A 129 2.52 -14.81 -0.06
CA LEU A 129 2.11 -13.90 -1.13
C LEU A 129 2.79 -14.24 -2.48
N ASP A 130 4.06 -14.67 -2.46
CA ASP A 130 4.77 -15.18 -3.64
C ASP A 130 4.06 -16.41 -4.26
N GLN A 131 3.41 -17.25 -3.45
CA GLN A 131 2.63 -18.39 -3.94
C GLN A 131 1.33 -17.93 -4.60
N ASP A 132 0.64 -16.96 -4.00
CA ASP A 132 -0.53 -16.31 -4.59
C ASP A 132 -0.17 -15.68 -5.94
N PHE A 133 0.96 -14.95 -6.02
CA PHE A 133 1.46 -14.38 -7.28
C PHE A 133 1.68 -15.45 -8.34
N ALA A 134 2.47 -16.48 -8.04
CA ALA A 134 2.78 -17.53 -9.00
C ALA A 134 1.52 -18.20 -9.57
N ALA A 135 0.56 -18.54 -8.71
CA ALA A 135 -0.69 -19.19 -9.13
C ALA A 135 -1.59 -18.24 -9.95
N LEU A 136 -1.69 -16.97 -9.56
CA LEU A 136 -2.53 -15.98 -10.25
C LEU A 136 -1.91 -15.54 -11.58
N THR A 137 -0.59 -15.46 -11.67
CA THR A 137 0.13 -15.20 -12.92
C THR A 137 -0.08 -16.33 -13.91
N GLU A 138 0.03 -17.59 -13.49
CA GLU A 138 -0.25 -18.75 -14.35
C GLU A 138 -1.70 -18.70 -14.87
N ALA A 139 -2.66 -18.38 -14.01
CA ALA A 139 -4.06 -18.19 -14.42
C ALA A 139 -4.29 -17.00 -15.37
N CYS A 140 -3.35 -16.05 -15.43
CA CYS A 140 -3.40 -14.85 -16.26
C CYS A 140 -2.45 -14.88 -17.46
N GLU A 141 -1.84 -16.03 -17.81
CA GLU A 141 -0.80 -16.15 -18.85
C GLU A 141 -1.19 -15.54 -20.21
N MET A 142 -2.49 -15.46 -20.51
CA MET A 142 -3.01 -14.85 -21.73
C MET A 142 -2.78 -13.33 -21.80
N ILE A 143 -2.74 -12.64 -20.65
CA ILE A 143 -2.74 -11.18 -20.59
C ILE A 143 -1.48 -10.58 -19.96
N VAL A 144 -0.74 -11.32 -19.13
CA VAL A 144 0.49 -10.84 -18.51
C VAL A 144 1.71 -11.38 -19.23
N ASP A 145 2.74 -10.57 -19.42
CA ASP A 145 4.05 -11.09 -19.83
C ASP A 145 4.69 -11.73 -18.60
N GLY A 146 5.16 -12.97 -18.72
CA GLY A 146 5.67 -13.76 -17.59
C GLY A 146 6.85 -13.12 -16.85
N ALA A 147 7.49 -12.09 -17.42
CA ALA A 147 8.54 -11.30 -16.80
C ALA A 147 8.03 -10.22 -15.82
N ASP A 148 6.84 -9.66 -16.06
CA ASP A 148 6.29 -8.53 -15.28
C ASP A 148 5.55 -9.00 -14.01
N ALA A 149 5.34 -10.31 -13.89
CA ALA A 149 4.78 -10.95 -12.68
C ALA A 149 5.72 -10.92 -11.47
N LEU A 150 7.03 -10.77 -11.69
CA LEU A 150 8.02 -10.71 -10.62
C LEU A 150 8.41 -9.25 -10.39
N LEU A 151 7.66 -8.58 -9.52
CA LEU A 151 8.25 -7.47 -8.78
C LEU A 151 9.56 -7.98 -8.15
N PRO A 152 10.65 -7.19 -8.12
CA PRO A 152 11.88 -7.59 -7.46
C PRO A 152 11.67 -7.60 -5.94
N HIS A 153 10.98 -8.62 -5.45
CA HIS A 153 11.03 -9.04 -4.07
C HIS A 153 12.47 -9.53 -3.87
N SER A 154 13.20 -8.85 -3.00
CA SER A 154 14.57 -9.22 -2.67
C SER A 154 14.64 -10.72 -2.40
N VAL A 155 15.35 -11.45 -3.25
CA VAL A 155 15.48 -12.91 -3.17
C VAL A 155 16.11 -13.26 -1.82
N SER A 156 15.27 -13.50 -0.82
CA SER A 156 15.70 -13.83 0.52
C SER A 156 16.07 -15.31 0.56
N ARG A 157 17.37 -15.56 0.33
CA ARG A 157 17.98 -16.88 0.43
C ARG A 157 17.60 -17.54 1.76
N PRO A 158 17.14 -18.80 1.79
CA PRO A 158 16.72 -19.43 3.03
C PRO A 158 17.92 -19.56 3.97
N VAL A 159 17.87 -18.85 5.09
CA VAL A 159 18.73 -19.09 6.24
C VAL A 159 17.88 -19.82 7.27
N ALA A 160 18.36 -20.98 7.72
CA ALA A 160 17.66 -21.84 8.66
C ALA A 160 17.17 -21.06 9.89
N ALA A 161 15.91 -21.30 10.27
CA ALA A 161 15.30 -20.73 11.44
C ALA A 161 16.06 -21.16 12.71
N THR A 162 16.79 -20.23 13.32
CA THR A 162 17.28 -20.41 14.68
C THR A 162 16.16 -20.05 15.64
N ARG A 163 15.66 -21.04 16.39
CA ARG A 163 14.79 -20.87 17.55
C ARG A 163 15.47 -19.87 18.50
N ARG A 164 14.88 -18.69 18.67
CA ARG A 164 15.34 -17.70 19.65
C ARG A 164 14.47 -17.84 20.89
N ASP A 165 15.10 -18.32 21.95
CA ASP A 165 14.53 -18.30 23.28
C ASP A 165 14.38 -16.84 23.71
N TYR A 166 13.15 -16.36 23.81
CA TYR A 166 12.86 -15.03 24.34
C TYR A 166 13.10 -15.05 25.86
N ALA A 167 14.19 -14.44 26.30
CA ALA A 167 14.38 -14.05 27.68
C ALA A 167 13.69 -12.70 27.92
N LEU A 168 12.63 -12.71 28.73
CA LEU A 168 11.93 -11.52 29.18
C LEU A 168 12.86 -10.71 30.10
N ALA A 169 13.53 -9.70 29.56
CA ALA A 169 14.30 -8.74 30.35
C ALA A 169 13.39 -7.62 30.84
N ALA A 170 12.80 -7.79 32.01
CA ALA A 170 12.23 -6.69 32.78
C ALA A 170 13.37 -5.83 33.34
N GLY A 171 13.97 -4.98 32.49
CA GLY A 171 14.88 -3.93 32.94
C GLY A 171 14.06 -2.79 33.57
N PRO A 172 14.54 -2.15 34.66
CA PRO A 172 13.87 -0.99 35.21
C PRO A 172 13.80 0.09 34.13
N ALA A 173 12.61 0.66 33.93
CA ALA A 173 12.46 1.87 33.13
C ALA A 173 13.46 2.88 33.69
N ALA A 174 14.47 3.24 32.90
CA ALA A 174 15.35 4.35 33.23
C ALA A 174 14.41 5.52 33.57
N ALA A 175 14.46 5.99 34.82
CA ALA A 175 13.63 7.08 35.29
C ALA A 175 13.79 8.24 34.29
N GLU A 176 12.73 8.54 33.53
CA GLU A 176 12.74 9.71 32.66
C GLU A 176 13.06 10.92 33.55
N PRO A 177 14.03 11.77 33.18
CA PRO A 177 14.31 12.95 33.96
C PRO A 177 13.03 13.78 34.08
N ALA A 178 12.68 14.16 35.31
CA ALA A 178 11.53 15.00 35.64
C ALA A 178 11.67 16.38 34.98
N GLY A 179 11.26 16.47 33.72
CA GLY A 179 11.20 17.68 32.91
C GLY A 179 9.76 18.13 32.66
N LEU A 180 9.57 19.43 32.48
CA LEU A 180 8.28 20.01 32.11
C LEU A 180 7.93 19.60 30.68
N ILE A 181 6.77 18.97 30.46
CA ILE A 181 6.24 18.72 29.11
C ILE A 181 5.67 20.05 28.60
N LEU A 182 6.23 20.55 27.49
CA LEU A 182 5.74 21.76 26.83
C LEU A 182 4.58 21.43 25.89
N ALA A 183 4.74 20.37 25.10
CA ALA A 183 3.73 19.88 24.17
C ALA A 183 3.93 18.38 23.90
N THR A 184 2.85 17.69 23.52
CA THR A 184 2.88 16.31 23.06
C THR A 184 1.76 16.11 22.04
N GLY A 185 1.92 15.15 21.15
CA GLY A 185 0.86 14.80 20.22
C GLY A 185 1.06 13.45 19.56
N THR A 186 -0.01 13.03 18.89
CA THR A 186 -0.08 11.79 18.13
C THR A 186 -0.61 12.11 16.75
N THR A 187 -0.05 11.50 15.72
CA THR A 187 -0.46 11.70 14.33
C THR A 187 -0.28 10.43 13.51
N GLY A 188 -1.04 10.34 12.42
CA GLY A 188 -0.78 9.41 11.34
C GLY A 188 0.33 9.92 10.43
N TRP A 189 0.54 9.21 9.33
CA TRP A 189 1.52 9.57 8.32
C TRP A 189 0.99 9.25 6.91
N ASP A 190 1.54 9.89 5.88
CA ASP A 190 1.20 9.58 4.49
C ASP A 190 1.95 8.32 4.06
N TRP A 191 1.20 7.23 3.89
CA TRP A 191 1.74 5.91 3.52
C TRP A 191 2.61 5.94 2.26
N ARG A 192 2.40 6.90 1.36
CA ARG A 192 3.18 7.00 0.11
C ARG A 192 4.61 7.45 0.33
N LEU A 193 4.93 7.98 1.51
CA LEU A 193 6.25 8.54 1.81
C LEU A 193 7.24 7.52 2.39
N CYS A 194 6.80 6.29 2.68
CA CYS A 194 7.68 5.21 3.13
C CYS A 194 7.33 3.90 2.41
N PRO A 195 8.31 3.01 2.18
CA PRO A 195 8.03 1.68 1.64
C PRO A 195 7.15 0.85 2.60
N PRO A 196 6.41 -0.14 2.08
CA PRO A 196 5.68 -1.09 2.92
C PRO A 196 6.61 -1.80 3.91
N GLY A 197 6.12 -2.05 5.12
CA GLY A 197 6.87 -2.76 6.16
C GLY A 197 7.85 -1.92 6.97
N VAL A 198 7.93 -0.59 6.76
CA VAL A 198 8.78 0.29 7.59
C VAL A 198 8.05 0.80 8.84
N LEU A 199 6.86 1.37 8.67
CA LEU A 199 6.05 1.94 9.74
C LEU A 199 4.68 1.27 9.87
N ASP A 200 4.20 1.21 11.10
CA ASP A 200 2.82 0.80 11.41
C ASP A 200 1.81 1.72 10.70
N ALA A 201 0.79 1.12 10.09
CA ALA A 201 -0.17 1.82 9.25
C ALA A 201 -1.22 2.64 10.04
N SER A 202 -1.26 2.57 11.36
CA SER A 202 -2.24 3.27 12.18
C SER A 202 -2.16 4.80 12.05
N GLU A 203 -3.30 5.48 12.21
CA GLU A 203 -3.32 6.95 12.38
C GLU A 203 -2.76 7.40 13.73
N SER A 204 -2.39 6.45 14.60
CA SER A 204 -1.75 6.73 15.88
C SER A 204 -0.30 6.25 15.95
N ALA A 205 0.28 5.86 14.81
CA ALA A 205 1.61 5.25 14.75
C ALA A 205 2.75 6.21 15.14
N VAL A 206 2.56 7.53 15.01
CA VAL A 206 3.59 8.53 15.30
C VAL A 206 3.20 9.32 16.53
N THR A 207 4.09 9.32 17.53
CA THR A 207 3.98 10.14 18.73
C THR A 207 5.17 11.07 18.82
N TRP A 208 4.96 12.26 19.35
CA TRP A 208 6.02 13.24 19.55
C TRP A 208 5.82 13.95 20.89
N ARG A 209 6.94 14.37 21.47
CA ARG A 209 6.99 15.05 22.76
C ARG A 209 8.04 16.14 22.74
N LEU A 210 7.65 17.32 23.21
CA LEU A 210 8.53 18.44 23.47
C LEU A 210 8.61 18.65 24.98
N ALA A 211 9.79 18.48 25.56
CA ALA A 211 9.98 18.60 27.01
C ALA A 211 11.20 19.45 27.35
N ARG A 212 11.13 20.20 28.44
CA ARG A 212 12.22 21.03 28.97
C ARG A 212 12.71 20.47 30.29
N ALA A 213 13.99 20.12 30.35
CA ALA A 213 14.66 19.66 31.56
C ALA A 213 15.96 20.45 31.75
N SER A 214 16.19 20.98 32.96
CA SER A 214 17.40 21.76 33.29
C SER A 214 17.70 22.89 32.28
N GLY A 215 16.66 23.57 31.80
CA GLY A 215 16.77 24.66 30.82
C GLY A 215 16.95 24.22 29.36
N VAL A 216 17.10 22.92 29.09
CA VAL A 216 17.26 22.38 27.74
C VAL A 216 15.93 21.83 27.24
N THR A 217 15.42 22.36 26.13
CA THR A 217 14.25 21.80 25.46
C THR A 217 14.67 20.72 24.46
N THR A 218 14.07 19.54 24.59
CA THR A 218 14.30 18.37 23.74
C THR A 218 13.00 17.98 23.05
N LEU A 219 13.06 17.85 21.73
CA LEU A 219 12.04 17.24 20.89
C LEU A 219 12.38 15.76 20.70
N GLY A 220 11.45 14.87 21.02
CA GLY A 220 11.51 13.45 20.70
C GLY A 220 10.38 13.05 19.77
N VAL A 221 10.70 12.26 18.75
CA VAL A 221 9.73 11.63 17.85
C VAL A 221 9.91 10.13 17.94
N THR A 222 8.81 9.42 18.14
CA THR A 222 8.72 7.96 18.16
C THR A 222 7.67 7.52 17.15
N ALA A 223 8.03 6.61 16.26
CA ALA A 223 7.08 6.00 15.34
C ALA A 223 7.10 4.47 15.52
N VAL A 224 5.93 3.82 15.52
CA VAL A 224 5.84 2.36 15.65
C VAL A 224 6.30 1.71 14.33
N ALA A 225 7.16 0.70 14.44
CA ALA A 225 7.62 -0.06 13.28
C ALA A 225 6.49 -0.98 12.80
N ALA A 226 6.40 -1.21 11.48
CA ALA A 226 5.41 -2.14 10.96
C ALA A 226 5.69 -3.55 11.52
N PRO A 227 4.64 -4.36 11.79
CA PRO A 227 4.87 -5.77 12.04
C PRO A 227 5.48 -6.38 10.77
N HIS A 228 6.63 -7.04 10.85
CA HIS A 228 7.21 -7.70 9.69
C HIS A 228 7.98 -8.98 10.08
N PRO A 229 7.78 -10.10 9.35
CA PRO A 229 8.45 -11.37 9.65
C PRO A 229 9.88 -11.50 9.07
N GLY A 230 10.57 -10.39 8.78
CA GLY A 230 11.78 -10.35 7.94
C GLY A 230 13.07 -9.88 8.63
N PRO A 231 14.17 -9.69 7.88
CA PRO A 231 15.37 -9.00 8.37
C PRO A 231 15.09 -7.50 8.58
N GLY A 232 15.70 -6.89 9.59
CA GLY A 232 15.46 -5.47 9.91
C GLY A 232 15.73 -4.53 8.72
N VAL A 233 15.06 -3.38 8.73
CA VAL A 233 15.08 -2.40 7.64
C VAL A 233 16.49 -1.83 7.40
N PRO A 234 17.03 -1.86 6.17
CA PRO A 234 18.33 -1.30 5.82
C PRO A 234 18.47 0.18 6.19
N ALA A 235 19.70 0.62 6.53
CA ALA A 235 19.97 1.98 6.99
C ALA A 235 19.55 3.09 6.00
N HIS A 236 19.59 2.82 4.69
CA HIS A 236 19.18 3.79 3.68
C HIS A 236 17.65 3.92 3.54
N LEU A 237 16.89 3.00 4.13
CA LEU A 237 15.43 3.04 4.22
C LEU A 237 14.94 3.49 5.61
N TRP A 238 15.84 3.98 6.47
CA TRP A 238 15.43 4.48 7.78
C TRP A 238 14.58 5.75 7.63
N PRO A 239 13.44 5.81 8.30
CA PRO A 239 12.55 6.95 8.21
C PRO A 239 13.17 8.19 8.85
N ARG A 240 12.75 9.35 8.36
CA ARG A 240 13.08 10.66 8.89
C ARG A 240 11.79 11.36 9.32
N ALA A 241 11.88 12.16 10.36
CA ALA A 241 10.79 13.03 10.79
C ALA A 241 11.13 14.47 10.47
N ARG A 242 10.31 15.12 9.65
CA ARG A 242 10.33 16.58 9.46
C ARG A 242 9.29 17.19 10.38
N VAL A 243 9.75 17.93 11.38
CA VAL A 243 8.91 18.55 12.40
C VAL A 243 8.87 20.05 12.18
N ALA A 244 7.68 20.58 11.90
CA ALA A 244 7.45 22.02 11.84
C ALA A 244 7.22 22.54 13.26
N THR A 245 8.04 23.50 13.70
CA THR A 245 7.94 24.13 15.03
C THR A 245 7.70 25.64 14.89
N THR A 246 7.43 26.31 16.02
CA THR A 246 7.32 27.77 16.07
C THR A 246 8.62 28.51 15.72
N ALA A 247 9.77 27.85 15.85
CA ALA A 247 11.07 28.45 15.56
C ALA A 247 11.56 28.12 14.14
N ALA A 248 11.66 26.83 13.81
CA ALA A 248 12.15 26.34 12.52
C ALA A 248 11.70 24.89 12.25
N ALA A 249 11.84 24.42 11.01
CA ALA A 249 11.69 23.00 10.70
C ALA A 249 12.92 22.21 11.17
N ILE A 250 12.71 21.05 11.77
CA ILE A 250 13.76 20.15 12.27
C ILE A 250 13.63 18.81 11.54
N ASP A 251 14.73 18.34 10.93
CA ASP A 251 14.81 17.01 10.32
C ASP A 251 15.56 16.04 11.23
N LEU A 252 14.87 15.00 11.69
CA LEU A 252 15.40 13.95 12.55
C LEU A 252 15.58 12.67 11.74
N THR A 253 16.71 12.00 11.89
CA THR A 253 16.85 10.62 11.42
C THR A 253 16.37 9.69 12.52
N LEU A 254 15.35 8.87 12.24
CA LEU A 254 14.82 7.93 13.22
C LEU A 254 15.61 6.63 13.15
N ARG A 255 16.13 6.19 14.29
CA ARG A 255 16.91 4.96 14.41
C ARG A 255 16.04 3.84 14.97
N PRO A 256 16.30 2.57 14.61
CA PRO A 256 15.55 1.45 15.16
C PRO A 256 15.84 1.31 16.66
N ALA A 257 14.77 1.11 17.43
CA ALA A 257 14.77 0.95 18.88
C ALA A 257 13.65 -0.04 19.28
N GLY A 258 13.95 -1.33 19.20
CA GLY A 258 12.98 -2.39 19.42
C GLY A 258 11.92 -2.42 18.30
N ASP A 259 10.66 -2.28 18.68
CA ASP A 259 9.47 -2.16 17.82
C ASP A 259 9.15 -0.71 17.43
N THR A 260 10.06 0.23 17.69
CA THR A 260 9.89 1.64 17.36
C THR A 260 11.08 2.23 16.62
N TRP A 261 10.83 3.34 15.93
CA TRP A 261 11.78 4.25 15.33
C TRP A 261 11.86 5.51 16.19
N ARG A 262 13.06 5.89 16.63
CA ARG A 262 13.25 7.02 17.55
C ARG A 262 14.27 8.03 17.06
N GLY A 263 13.95 9.30 17.22
CA GLY A 263 14.87 10.41 16.97
C GLY A 263 14.65 11.53 17.97
N THR A 264 15.73 12.21 18.36
CA THR A 264 15.69 13.32 19.29
C THR A 264 16.55 14.48 18.78
N ALA A 265 16.16 15.71 19.10
CA ALA A 265 16.99 16.91 18.92
C ALA A 265 16.75 17.93 20.05
N VAL A 266 17.78 18.70 20.33
CA VAL A 266 17.65 19.92 21.15
C VAL A 266 17.11 21.03 20.25
N THR A 267 16.20 21.83 20.79
CA THR A 267 15.56 22.93 20.06
C THR A 267 15.18 24.05 21.02
N ASP A 268 15.03 25.27 20.51
CA ASP A 268 14.48 26.40 21.27
C ASP A 268 12.97 26.57 21.07
N ALA A 269 12.34 25.67 20.32
CA ALA A 269 10.90 25.70 20.07
C ALA A 269 10.09 25.56 21.36
N GLU A 270 8.91 26.18 21.37
CA GLU A 270 7.94 26.09 22.46
C GLU A 270 6.70 25.26 22.08
N ASP A 271 6.47 25.07 20.78
CA ASP A 271 5.35 24.30 20.25
C ASP A 271 5.68 23.63 18.91
N VAL A 272 4.89 22.62 18.54
CA VAL A 272 5.00 21.82 17.31
C VAL A 272 3.72 21.98 16.48
N ALA A 273 3.87 22.51 15.27
CA ALA A 273 2.75 22.72 14.34
C ALA A 273 2.42 21.46 13.52
N GLY A 274 3.37 20.54 13.35
CA GLY A 274 3.14 19.30 12.61
C GLY A 274 4.37 18.40 12.52
N VAL A 275 4.12 17.10 12.32
CA VAL A 275 5.15 16.07 12.18
C VAL A 275 4.84 15.25 10.93
N ASN A 276 5.78 15.19 10.00
CA ASN A 276 5.69 14.36 8.80
C ASN A 276 6.81 13.32 8.81
N ILE A 277 6.46 12.06 8.60
CA ILE A 277 7.41 10.97 8.45
C ILE A 277 7.61 10.64 6.97
N TYR A 278 8.86 10.45 6.55
CA TYR A 278 9.21 10.12 5.18
C TYR A 278 10.52 9.32 5.11
N VAL A 279 10.68 8.52 4.07
CA VAL A 279 11.97 7.95 3.65
C VAL A 279 12.48 8.78 2.46
N PRO A 280 13.72 9.29 2.50
CA PRO A 280 14.27 10.06 1.38
C PRO A 280 14.21 9.30 0.06
N GLY A 281 13.70 9.96 -0.99
CA GLY A 281 13.58 9.36 -2.33
C GLY A 281 12.34 8.49 -2.53
N VAL A 282 11.44 8.41 -1.53
CA VAL A 282 10.20 7.64 -1.61
C VAL A 282 8.99 8.58 -1.67
N GLY A 283 8.03 8.25 -2.54
CA GLY A 283 6.78 8.97 -2.69
C GLY A 283 6.86 10.17 -3.63
N PRO A 284 5.76 10.93 -3.75
CA PRO A 284 5.70 12.11 -4.62
C PRO A 284 6.77 13.13 -4.24
N ALA A 285 7.36 13.76 -5.26
CA ALA A 285 8.30 14.86 -5.09
C ALA A 285 7.65 15.92 -4.17
N HIS A 286 8.31 16.24 -3.06
CA HIS A 286 7.79 17.17 -2.06
C HIS A 286 7.73 18.60 -2.62
N THR A 287 6.70 18.91 -3.41
CA THR A 287 6.45 20.27 -3.90
C THR A 287 5.63 21.04 -2.88
N GLY A 288 6.27 21.49 -1.80
CA GLY A 288 5.72 22.49 -0.89
C GLY A 288 4.86 21.98 0.27
N ILE A 289 4.21 22.93 0.95
CA ILE A 289 3.41 22.74 2.18
C ILE A 289 2.35 21.65 1.91
N PRO A 290 2.18 20.64 2.78
CA PRO A 290 1.14 19.63 2.60
C PRO A 290 -0.22 20.32 2.58
N THR A 291 -0.84 20.44 1.41
CA THR A 291 -2.29 20.60 1.38
C THR A 291 -2.89 19.26 1.75
N PRO A 292 -3.91 19.19 2.62
CA PRO A 292 -4.60 17.96 2.91
C PRO A 292 -5.18 17.45 1.58
N ASP A 293 -4.50 16.48 0.97
CA ASP A 293 -5.06 15.78 -0.15
C ASP A 293 -6.15 14.87 0.41
N GLU A 294 -7.40 15.31 0.31
CA GLU A 294 -8.56 14.55 0.77
C GLU A 294 -8.62 13.15 0.13
N ARG A 295 -8.01 12.97 -1.05
CA ARG A 295 -7.94 11.68 -1.75
C ARG A 295 -7.09 10.66 -1.01
N HIS A 296 -6.02 11.09 -0.32
CA HIS A 296 -5.06 10.21 0.37
C HIS A 296 -4.93 10.49 1.87
N GLY A 297 -5.80 11.35 2.40
CA GLY A 297 -5.82 11.74 3.80
C GLY A 297 -6.28 10.64 4.76
N PRO A 298 -6.41 10.97 6.06
CA PRO A 298 -6.74 10.01 7.12
C PRO A 298 -8.03 9.21 6.87
N ALA A 299 -9.04 9.83 6.25
CA ALA A 299 -10.30 9.16 5.92
C ALA A 299 -10.13 8.07 4.87
N ALA A 300 -9.27 8.29 3.85
CA ALA A 300 -8.97 7.28 2.84
C ALA A 300 -8.22 6.09 3.46
N ARG A 301 -7.18 6.36 4.25
CA ARG A 301 -6.42 5.32 4.97
C ARG A 301 -7.28 4.53 5.95
N ARG A 302 -8.21 5.19 6.66
CA ARG A 302 -9.20 4.51 7.51
C ARG A 302 -10.05 3.52 6.73
N ARG A 303 -10.60 3.92 5.57
CA ARG A 303 -11.40 3.01 4.73
C ARG A 303 -10.59 1.79 4.26
N VAL A 304 -9.31 1.98 3.94
CA VAL A 304 -8.40 0.88 3.56
C VAL A 304 -8.13 -0.06 4.75
N ARG A 305 -7.89 0.47 5.95
CA ARG A 305 -7.77 -0.36 7.17
C ARG A 305 -9.04 -1.14 7.49
N ASP A 306 -10.20 -0.47 7.46
CA ASP A 306 -11.50 -1.10 7.69
C ASP A 306 -11.76 -2.24 6.67
N PHE A 307 -11.37 -2.03 5.41
CA PHE A 307 -11.42 -3.05 4.36
C PHE A 307 -10.50 -4.24 4.66
N ALA A 308 -9.24 -4.02 5.04
CA ALA A 308 -8.30 -5.08 5.38
C ALA A 308 -8.80 -5.93 6.57
N VAL A 309 -9.31 -5.28 7.61
CA VAL A 309 -9.94 -5.96 8.76
C VAL A 309 -11.14 -6.80 8.33
N ALA A 310 -12.01 -6.27 7.48
CA ALA A 310 -13.16 -7.01 6.96
C ALA A 310 -12.73 -8.25 6.16
N ARG A 311 -11.67 -8.14 5.35
CA ARG A 311 -11.11 -9.26 4.58
C ARG A 311 -10.51 -10.34 5.47
N LEU A 312 -9.71 -9.99 6.46
CA LEU A 312 -9.15 -10.95 7.42
C LEU A 312 -10.26 -11.71 8.18
N ARG A 313 -11.34 -11.02 8.57
CA ARG A 313 -12.52 -11.67 9.18
C ARG A 313 -13.21 -12.63 8.22
N ALA A 314 -13.33 -12.28 6.94
CA ALA A 314 -13.88 -13.16 5.91
C ALA A 314 -12.96 -14.37 5.65
N ALA A 315 -11.64 -14.19 5.71
CA ALA A 315 -10.66 -15.25 5.48
C ALA A 315 -10.76 -16.39 6.52
N ARG A 316 -11.15 -16.08 7.76
CA ARG A 316 -11.43 -17.08 8.80
C ARG A 316 -12.67 -17.96 8.50
N ARG A 317 -13.56 -17.51 7.60
CA ARG A 317 -14.79 -18.23 7.21
C ARG A 317 -15.07 -18.04 5.71
N PRO A 318 -14.33 -18.72 4.82
CA PRO A 318 -14.50 -18.58 3.38
C PRO A 318 -15.92 -18.99 2.99
N ARG A 319 -16.69 -18.08 2.37
CA ARG A 319 -18.08 -18.35 1.95
C ARG A 319 -18.34 -18.11 0.46
N GLU A 320 -17.57 -17.27 -0.22
CA GLU A 320 -17.81 -16.93 -1.62
C GLU A 320 -16.53 -17.05 -2.48
N PRO A 321 -16.60 -17.66 -3.68
CA PRO A 321 -15.45 -17.85 -4.57
C PRO A 321 -14.93 -16.55 -5.20
N GLN A 322 -15.81 -15.59 -5.49
CA GLN A 322 -15.47 -14.36 -6.22
C GLN A 322 -14.81 -13.28 -5.34
N ALA A 323 -14.85 -13.47 -4.02
CA ALA A 323 -14.14 -12.68 -3.02
C ALA A 323 -13.22 -13.56 -2.19
N ALA A 324 -12.70 -14.64 -2.79
CA ALA A 324 -11.82 -15.55 -2.09
C ALA A 324 -10.61 -14.80 -1.50
N PRO A 325 -10.28 -15.01 -0.22
CA PRO A 325 -9.06 -14.48 0.37
C PRO A 325 -7.84 -15.05 -0.36
N LEU A 326 -6.76 -14.27 -0.42
CA LEU A 326 -5.44 -14.76 -0.78
C LEU A 326 -4.98 -15.79 0.26
N LEU A 327 -4.11 -16.73 -0.13
CA LEU A 327 -3.50 -17.66 0.82
C LEU A 327 -2.79 -16.91 1.95
N ALA A 328 -2.10 -15.80 1.62
CA ALA A 328 -1.44 -14.96 2.61
C ALA A 328 -2.42 -14.34 3.63
N GLU A 329 -3.65 -14.03 3.22
CA GLU A 329 -4.68 -13.51 4.13
C GLU A 329 -5.26 -14.62 5.02
N ILE A 330 -5.43 -15.83 4.49
CA ILE A 330 -5.84 -16.99 5.29
C ILE A 330 -4.78 -17.31 6.34
N ASP A 331 -3.51 -17.33 5.93
CA ASP A 331 -2.38 -17.56 6.82
C ASP A 331 -2.32 -16.49 7.92
N ALA A 332 -2.32 -15.20 7.55
CA ALA A 332 -2.33 -14.10 8.51
C ALA A 332 -3.55 -14.14 9.46
N ALA A 333 -4.72 -14.53 8.96
CA ALA A 333 -5.93 -14.64 9.77
C ALA A 333 -5.94 -15.86 10.72
N THR A 334 -5.09 -16.86 10.49
CA THR A 334 -5.03 -18.09 11.31
C THR A 334 -3.82 -18.14 12.23
N ALA A 335 -2.71 -17.50 11.86
CA ALA A 335 -1.50 -17.37 12.65
C ALA A 335 -1.71 -16.57 13.95
N ASP A 336 -2.84 -15.87 14.08
CA ASP A 336 -3.12 -14.97 15.18
C ASP A 336 -4.31 -15.44 16.06
N PRO A 337 -4.05 -16.27 17.09
CA PRO A 337 -5.06 -16.70 18.05
C PRO A 337 -5.31 -15.72 19.21
N ASP A 338 -4.49 -14.67 19.40
CA ASP A 338 -4.46 -13.82 20.61
C ASP A 338 -4.71 -12.31 20.37
N PHE A 339 -5.53 -11.95 19.37
CA PHE A 339 -6.26 -10.66 19.35
C PHE A 339 -7.77 -10.86 19.42
#